data_AF-A0A944V6A6-F1
#
_entry.id   AF-A0A944V6A6-F1
#
_cell.length_a   1.000
_cell.length_b   1.000
_cell.length_c   1.000
_cell.angle_alpha   90.00
_cell.angle_beta   90.00
_cell.angle_gamma   90.00
#
_symmetry.space_group_name_H-M   'P 1'
#
loop_
_entity.id
_entity.type
_entity.pdbx_description
1 polymer ?
#
loop_
_entity_poly.entity_id
_entity_poly.type
_entity_poly.pdbx_seq_one_letter_code
_entity_poly.pdbx_strand_id
1 'polypeptide(L)' 'MSFRKLFDKKIEVVNVGLDSFKDDLEKQGEKVVNVDWTPP' A
#
# COMPACT_ATOMS: atom_id res chain seq x y z
N MET A 1 18.63 3.89 14.63
CA MET A 1 17.20 4.24 14.70
C MET A 1 16.40 2.94 14.77
N SER A 2 15.43 2.82 15.68
CA SER A 2 14.65 1.57 15.85
C SER A 2 13.56 1.46 14.78
N PHE A 3 13.53 0.34 14.06
CA PHE A 3 12.58 0.01 12.97
C PHE A 3 11.10 0.22 13.33
N ARG A 4 10.75 0.02 14.62
CA ARG A 4 9.36 0.15 15.11
C ARG A 4 8.78 1.56 14.91
N LYS A 5 9.61 2.60 14.95
CA LYS A 5 9.17 3.99 14.77
C LYS A 5 8.59 4.29 13.38
N LEU A 6 8.84 3.43 12.39
CA LEU A 6 8.29 3.58 11.04
C LEU A 6 6.78 3.23 10.99
N PHE A 7 6.32 2.36 11.90
CA PHE A 7 4.93 1.91 11.98
C PHE A 7 4.07 2.77 12.92
N ASP A 8 4.71 3.66 13.71
CA ASP A 8 3.99 4.64 14.55
C ASP A 8 3.43 5.83 13.74
N LYS A 9 3.64 5.84 12.42
CA LYS A 9 3.12 6.86 11.50
C LYS A 9 2.08 6.24 10.59
N LYS A 10 1.08 7.04 10.22
CA LYS A 10 0.08 6.68 9.21
C LYS A 10 0.80 6.22 7.94
N ILE A 11 0.54 4.98 7.54
CA ILE A 11 1.12 4.38 6.34
C ILE A 11 0.25 4.83 5.15
N GLU A 12 0.89 5.28 4.08
CA GLU A 12 0.22 5.56 2.81
C GLU A 12 0.75 4.57 1.78
N VAL A 13 -0.14 3.76 1.23
CA VAL A 13 0.24 2.66 0.33
C VAL A 13 -0.09 3.02 -1.10
N VAL A 14 0.92 2.94 -1.97
CA VAL A 14 0.76 3.03 -3.43
C VAL A 14 0.95 1.63 -3.98
N ASN A 15 -0.14 1.00 -4.43
CA ASN A 15 -0.08 -0.29 -5.10
C ASN A 15 0.24 -0.06 -6.58
N VAL A 16 1.25 -0.75 -7.10
CA VAL A 16 1.62 -0.70 -8.52
C VAL A 16 1.53 -2.14 -9.03
N GLY A 17 0.51 -2.43 -9.83
CA GLY A 17 0.28 -3.77 -10.36
C GLY A 17 -1.08 -4.34 -10.00
N LEU A 18 -1.11 -5.49 -9.32
CA LEU A 18 -2.32 -6.31 -9.20
C LEU A 18 -3.40 -5.68 -8.32
N ASP A 19 -4.60 -5.53 -8.87
CA ASP A 19 -5.78 -5.04 -8.14
C ASP A 19 -6.11 -5.90 -6.91
N SER A 20 -5.86 -7.21 -6.98
CA SER A 20 -6.07 -8.11 -5.84
C SER A 20 -5.28 -7.70 -4.59
N PHE A 21 -4.10 -7.10 -4.79
CA PHE A 21 -3.26 -6.64 -3.68
C PHE A 21 -3.81 -5.36 -3.06
N LYS A 22 -4.37 -4.46 -3.88
CA LYS A 22 -5.11 -3.29 -3.42
C LYS A 22 -6.35 -3.71 -2.61
N ASP A 23 -7.13 -4.66 -3.11
CA ASP A 23 -8.34 -5.15 -2.46
C ASP A 23 -8.05 -5.74 -1.07
N ASP A 24 -6.97 -6.52 -0.93
CA ASP A 24 -6.61 -7.12 0.36
C ASP A 24 -6.13 -6.08 1.38
N LEU A 25 -5.41 -5.05 0.92
CA LEU A 25 -4.99 -3.93 1.77
C LEU A 25 -6.18 -3.04 2.17
N GLU A 26 -7.15 -2.82 1.27
CA GLU A 26 -8.39 -2.09 1.60
C GLU A 26 -9.23 -2.87 2.62
N LYS A 27 -9.29 -4.22 2.54
CA LYS A 27 -9.95 -5.06 3.56
C LYS A 27 -9.31 -4.97 4.94
N GLN A 28 -8.01 -4.68 5.00
CA GLN A 28 -7.29 -4.45 6.26
C GLN A 28 -7.53 -3.03 6.83
N GLY A 29 -8.32 -2.20 6.13
CA GLY A 29 -8.70 -0.87 6.56
C GLY A 29 -7.74 0.25 6.14
N GLU A 30 -6.74 -0.08 5.32
CA GLU A 30 -5.75 0.89 4.84
C GLU A 30 -6.21 1.58 3.55
N LYS A 31 -5.89 2.87 3.41
CA LYS A 31 -6.14 3.61 2.16
C LYS A 31 -5.04 3.32 1.14
N VAL A 32 -5.44 2.75 0.01
CA VAL A 32 -4.52 2.40 -1.08
C VAL A 32 -4.82 3.20 -2.34
N VAL A 33 -3.80 3.82 -2.92
CA VAL A 33 -3.87 4.39 -4.28
C VAL A 33 -3.30 3.35 -5.24
N ASN A 34 -4.15 2.81 -6.12
CA ASN A 34 -3.71 1.88 -7.15
C ASN A 34 -3.23 2.64 -8.38
N VAL A 35 -2.05 2.29 -8.86
CA VAL A 35 -1.47 2.80 -10.09
C VAL A 35 -1.51 1.67 -11.11
N ASP A 36 -2.31 1.88 -12.15
CA ASP A 36 -2.33 1.02 -13.33
C ASP A 36 -1.03 1.29 -14.13
N TRP A 37 -0.07 0.38 -13.97
CA TRP A 37 1.25 0.49 -14.58
C TRP A 37 1.55 -0.76 -15.39
N THR A 38 1.92 -0.55 -16.66
CA THR A 38 2.41 -1.58 -17.56
C THR A 38 3.86 -1.27 -17.94
N PRO A 39 4.75 -2.28 -17.99
CA PRO A 39 6.13 -2.07 -18.41
C PRO A 39 6.19 -1.63 -19.89
N PRO A 40 7.10 -0.72 -20.26
CA PRO A 40 7.30 -0.26 -21.64
C PRO A 40 7.98 -1.30 -22.55
#